data_AF-A0AAE1KPZ8-F1
#
_entry.id   AF-A0AAE1KPZ8-F1
#
_cell.length_a   1.000
_cell.length_b   1.000
_cell.length_c   1.000
_cell.angle_alpha   90.00
_cell.angle_beta   90.00
_cell.angle_gamma   90.00
#
_symmetry.space_group_name_H-M   'P 1'
#
loop_
_entity.id
_entity.type
_entity.pdbx_description
1 polymer ?
#
loop_
_entity_poly.entity_id
_entity_poly.type
_entity_poly.pdbx_seq_one_letter_code
_entity_poly.pdbx_strand_id
1 'polypeptide(L)'
;MRRLLLQRGAGYTPDTTRFHTDTGGKRGLLVRAVVRLLTTAAARHKALLQARPYVFTHTITNALTHMENTLVATVPREQQWSEGCLLSRELVSVVSGGAASAQLQEAGSGAIVEWVTSHTHLSPALLLALLSSASHHVLHLNHRNPVLQACLNALLSHPDWSGWEGEVTWDRVVSLLSFPLTNPAAMLTLSAQDGHLLVVYGHTRWRRRHHHLNPQDHLTMFTSLTDLLPCITLSVDIEVGLVLLLSEIVSVLVVLVAESAALECVYQVCASLTDRLSLWAPDHATTGLLAAIGLGRQSPLSLRTRFLCRTIATFLKLQMISDRTFRTHPAHTHSETDSTQPNTGELCTLDQLRALTTNTVYTPFSHTITQAVQFLEDPANCIQDTPRLLAKVVLDLFPEPLLRHLTHTGPSAPPPPPSPSAPPPPSVAALKY
;
A
#
# COMPACT_ATOMS: atom_id res chain seq x y z
N MET A 1 14.49 -29.43 -29.07
CA MET A 1 15.15 -30.43 -28.22
C MET A 1 15.77 -29.84 -26.93
N ARG A 2 16.67 -28.85 -26.98
CA ARG A 2 17.31 -28.28 -25.76
C ARG A 2 16.35 -27.61 -24.75
N ARG A 3 15.36 -26.83 -25.23
CA ARG A 3 14.32 -26.21 -24.36
C ARG A 3 13.49 -27.24 -23.59
N LEU A 4 13.04 -28.30 -24.27
CA LEU A 4 12.26 -29.40 -23.68
C LEU A 4 13.04 -30.17 -22.62
N LEU A 5 14.34 -30.40 -22.84
CA LEU A 5 15.20 -31.07 -21.86
C LEU A 5 15.44 -30.19 -20.62
N LEU A 6 15.60 -28.88 -20.79
CA LEU A 6 15.73 -27.94 -19.67
C LEU A 6 14.44 -27.82 -18.86
N GLN A 7 13.28 -27.76 -19.55
CA GLN A 7 11.96 -27.75 -18.88
C GLN A 7 11.73 -29.04 -18.09
N ARG A 8 12.03 -30.21 -18.66
CA ARG A 8 11.90 -31.50 -17.97
C ARG A 8 12.88 -31.65 -16.81
N GLY A 9 14.14 -31.22 -16.98
CA GLY A 9 15.15 -31.24 -15.92
C GLY A 9 14.86 -30.28 -14.75
N ALA A 10 14.13 -29.19 -15.01
CA ALA A 10 13.69 -28.24 -14.00
C ALA A 10 12.29 -28.57 -13.42
N GLY A 11 11.64 -29.64 -13.88
CA GLY A 11 10.34 -30.07 -13.37
C GLY A 11 9.16 -29.20 -13.83
N TYR A 12 9.30 -28.44 -14.92
CA TYR A 12 8.21 -27.70 -15.56
C TYR A 12 7.41 -28.59 -16.52
N THR A 13 7.15 -29.84 -16.14
CA THR A 13 6.34 -30.78 -16.92
C THR A 13 5.17 -31.27 -16.09
N PRO A 14 3.99 -31.49 -16.69
CA PRO A 14 2.80 -31.94 -15.96
C PRO A 14 3.01 -33.27 -15.21
N ASP A 15 3.94 -34.10 -15.70
CA ASP A 15 4.28 -35.39 -15.08
C ASP A 15 5.15 -35.24 -13.80
N THR A 16 5.69 -34.05 -13.51
CA THR A 16 6.53 -33.83 -12.33
C THR A 16 5.65 -33.59 -11.11
N THR A 17 5.43 -34.65 -10.32
CA THR A 17 4.54 -34.61 -9.14
C THR A 17 5.28 -34.60 -7.81
N ARG A 18 6.62 -34.66 -7.82
CA ARG A 18 7.44 -34.77 -6.61
C ARG A 18 8.49 -33.69 -6.55
N PHE A 19 8.61 -33.11 -5.36
CA PHE A 19 9.70 -32.21 -5.02
C PHE A 19 11.04 -32.95 -4.98
N HIS A 20 12.08 -32.34 -5.51
CA HIS A 20 13.46 -32.79 -5.35
C HIS A 20 14.33 -31.58 -5.04
N THR A 21 15.16 -31.65 -4.00
CA THR A 21 15.97 -30.52 -3.49
C THR A 21 16.81 -29.84 -4.57
N ASP A 22 17.36 -30.61 -5.52
CA ASP A 22 18.18 -30.08 -6.62
C ASP A 22 17.39 -29.42 -7.77
N THR A 23 16.05 -29.42 -7.72
CA THR A 23 15.24 -28.83 -8.81
C THR A 23 15.14 -27.31 -8.72
N GLY A 24 15.20 -26.71 -7.54
CA GLY A 24 15.12 -25.25 -7.36
C GLY A 24 16.16 -24.48 -8.16
N GLY A 25 17.43 -24.88 -8.03
CA GLY A 25 18.53 -24.28 -8.80
C GLY A 25 18.35 -24.42 -10.32
N LYS A 26 17.83 -25.57 -10.78
CA LYS A 26 17.54 -25.80 -12.21
C LYS A 26 16.40 -24.91 -12.71
N ARG A 27 15.38 -24.68 -11.88
CA ARG A 27 14.26 -23.77 -12.21
C ARG A 27 14.73 -22.33 -12.32
N GLY A 28 15.54 -21.87 -11.38
CA GLY A 28 16.20 -20.58 -11.45
C GLY A 28 17.00 -20.39 -12.73
N LEU A 29 17.83 -21.38 -13.09
CA LEU A 29 18.61 -21.35 -14.32
C LEU A 29 17.73 -21.27 -15.57
N LEU A 30 16.57 -21.93 -15.57
CA LEU A 30 15.62 -21.83 -16.68
C LEU A 30 15.04 -20.42 -16.79
N VAL A 31 14.56 -19.83 -15.69
CA VAL A 31 14.03 -18.46 -15.68
C VAL A 31 15.10 -17.47 -16.13
N ARG A 32 16.33 -17.60 -15.60
CA ARG A 32 17.49 -16.81 -16.02
C ARG A 32 17.78 -16.94 -17.51
N ALA A 33 17.69 -18.15 -18.06
CA ALA A 33 17.92 -18.39 -19.50
C ALA A 33 16.84 -17.71 -20.36
N VAL A 34 15.57 -17.72 -19.92
CA VAL A 34 14.48 -16.99 -20.57
C VAL A 34 14.76 -15.49 -20.55
N VAL A 35 15.11 -14.92 -19.40
CA VAL A 35 15.41 -13.49 -19.30
C VAL A 35 16.62 -13.10 -20.15
N ARG A 36 17.69 -13.91 -20.15
CA ARG A 36 18.86 -13.69 -21.02
C ARG A 36 18.50 -13.74 -22.51
N LEU A 37 17.59 -14.62 -22.90
CA LEU A 37 17.10 -14.67 -24.28
C LEU A 37 16.36 -13.39 -24.64
N LEU A 38 15.47 -12.91 -23.77
CA LEU A 38 14.71 -11.67 -23.98
C LEU A 38 15.63 -10.45 -24.07
N THR A 39 16.58 -10.31 -23.14
CA THR A 39 17.52 -9.18 -23.14
C THR A 39 18.44 -9.21 -24.36
N THR A 40 18.94 -10.39 -24.74
CA THR A 40 19.78 -10.54 -25.95
C THR A 40 18.99 -10.24 -27.22
N ALA A 41 17.74 -10.74 -27.32
CA ALA A 41 16.87 -10.49 -28.47
C ALA A 41 16.52 -9.01 -28.59
N ALA A 42 16.16 -8.35 -27.49
CA ALA A 42 15.86 -6.92 -27.47
C ALA A 42 17.10 -6.05 -27.82
N ALA A 43 18.28 -6.45 -27.34
CA ALA A 43 19.52 -5.72 -27.62
C ALA A 43 19.95 -5.85 -29.09
N ARG A 44 19.88 -7.07 -29.66
CA ARG A 44 20.34 -7.36 -31.04
C ARG A 44 19.31 -7.04 -32.11
N HIS A 45 18.03 -7.13 -31.77
CA HIS A 45 16.91 -6.97 -32.71
C HIS A 45 15.89 -5.96 -32.19
N LYS A 46 16.31 -4.71 -31.96
CA LYS A 46 15.44 -3.62 -31.46
C LYS A 46 14.15 -3.45 -32.28
N ALA A 47 14.23 -3.58 -33.60
CA ALA A 47 13.08 -3.52 -34.49
C ALA A 47 12.04 -4.63 -34.22
N LEU A 48 12.46 -5.80 -33.72
CA LEU A 48 11.54 -6.87 -33.35
C LEU A 48 10.73 -6.50 -32.10
N LEU A 49 11.38 -5.90 -31.09
CA LEU A 49 10.70 -5.43 -29.89
C LEU A 49 9.70 -4.31 -30.22
N GLN A 50 10.06 -3.41 -31.13
CA GLN A 50 9.16 -2.35 -31.60
C GLN A 50 7.99 -2.88 -32.42
N ALA A 51 8.24 -3.79 -33.36
CA ALA A 51 7.19 -4.31 -34.25
C ALA A 51 6.28 -5.34 -33.55
N ARG A 52 6.79 -6.05 -32.54
CA ARG A 52 6.08 -7.15 -31.88
C ARG A 52 6.31 -7.17 -30.35
N PRO A 53 5.95 -6.09 -29.64
CA PRO A 53 6.13 -6.00 -28.18
C PRO A 53 5.36 -7.11 -27.45
N TYR A 54 4.19 -7.52 -27.99
CA TYR A 54 3.36 -8.58 -27.43
C TYR A 54 4.08 -9.93 -27.31
N VAL A 55 5.07 -10.23 -28.15
CA VAL A 55 5.83 -11.49 -28.05
C VAL A 55 6.69 -11.50 -26.80
N PHE A 56 7.26 -10.35 -26.44
CA PHE A 56 8.07 -10.20 -25.23
C PHE A 56 7.20 -10.23 -23.98
N THR A 57 6.10 -9.47 -23.97
CA THR A 57 5.16 -9.47 -22.83
C THR A 57 4.58 -10.86 -22.60
N HIS A 58 4.09 -11.53 -23.65
CA HIS A 58 3.56 -12.89 -23.58
C HIS A 58 4.61 -13.92 -23.11
N THR A 59 5.89 -13.73 -23.45
CA THR A 59 6.95 -14.63 -22.96
C THR A 59 7.16 -14.45 -21.45
N ILE A 60 7.07 -13.22 -20.95
CA ILE A 60 7.21 -12.89 -19.53
C ILE A 60 6.01 -13.40 -18.73
N THR A 61 4.78 -13.17 -19.22
CA THR A 61 3.55 -13.66 -18.56
C THR A 61 3.52 -15.19 -18.53
N ASN A 62 3.92 -15.88 -19.61
CA ASN A 62 4.04 -17.34 -19.58
C ASN A 62 5.09 -17.83 -18.60
N ALA A 63 6.23 -17.13 -18.46
CA ALA A 63 7.23 -17.48 -17.47
C ALA A 63 6.67 -17.37 -16.04
N LEU A 64 5.94 -16.30 -15.74
CA LEU A 64 5.23 -16.12 -14.46
C LEU A 64 4.20 -17.22 -14.19
N THR A 65 3.32 -17.50 -15.16
CA THR A 65 2.32 -18.58 -15.03
C THR A 65 2.98 -19.94 -14.82
N HIS A 66 4.08 -20.22 -15.54
CA HIS A 66 4.84 -21.45 -15.32
C HIS A 66 5.49 -21.50 -13.94
N MET A 67 6.07 -20.39 -13.46
CA MET A 67 6.64 -20.28 -12.12
C MET A 67 5.58 -20.59 -11.06
N GLU A 68 4.43 -19.93 -11.14
CA GLU A 68 3.29 -20.10 -10.23
C GLU A 68 2.79 -21.55 -10.22
N ASN A 69 2.44 -22.11 -11.39
CA ASN A 69 1.93 -23.46 -11.50
C ASN A 69 2.93 -24.50 -10.96
N THR A 70 4.22 -24.31 -11.21
CA THR A 70 5.25 -25.24 -10.75
C THR A 70 5.46 -25.11 -9.24
N LEU A 71 5.47 -23.88 -8.71
CA LEU A 71 5.60 -23.61 -7.29
C LEU A 71 4.47 -24.28 -6.51
N VAL A 72 3.22 -24.06 -6.93
CA VAL A 72 2.03 -24.61 -6.29
C VAL A 72 1.95 -26.13 -6.43
N ALA A 73 2.21 -26.67 -7.62
CA ALA A 73 2.02 -28.10 -7.88
C ALA A 73 3.13 -29.00 -7.33
N THR A 74 4.35 -28.49 -7.15
CA THR A 74 5.52 -29.36 -6.95
C THR A 74 6.41 -28.99 -5.76
N VAL A 75 6.27 -27.79 -5.18
CA VAL A 75 7.10 -27.34 -4.06
C VAL A 75 6.33 -27.47 -2.75
N PRO A 76 6.88 -28.13 -1.72
CA PRO A 76 6.28 -28.19 -0.39
C PRO A 76 6.06 -26.77 0.14
N ARG A 77 4.92 -26.54 0.80
CA ARG A 77 4.49 -25.21 1.25
C ARG A 77 5.59 -24.43 1.99
N GLU A 78 6.30 -25.11 2.89
CA GLU A 78 7.41 -24.58 3.71
C GLU A 78 8.56 -23.99 2.87
N GLN A 79 8.74 -24.47 1.64
CA GLN A 79 9.82 -24.08 0.73
C GLN A 79 9.35 -23.18 -0.41
N GLN A 80 8.05 -22.94 -0.54
CA GLN A 80 7.49 -22.11 -1.60
C GLN A 80 8.00 -20.67 -1.52
N TRP A 81 8.20 -20.14 -0.31
CA TRP A 81 8.79 -18.81 -0.14
C TRP A 81 10.21 -18.73 -0.72
N SER A 82 11.11 -19.62 -0.31
CA SER A 82 12.51 -19.60 -0.75
C SER A 82 12.65 -19.82 -2.25
N GLU A 83 11.87 -20.75 -2.81
CA GLU A 83 11.82 -21.01 -4.25
C GLU A 83 11.22 -19.80 -5.00
N GLY A 84 10.14 -19.22 -4.49
CA GLY A 84 9.53 -18.01 -5.04
C GLY A 84 10.55 -16.86 -5.11
N CYS A 85 11.31 -16.60 -4.04
CA CYS A 85 12.35 -15.58 -4.03
C CYS A 85 13.42 -15.80 -5.11
N LEU A 86 13.85 -17.06 -5.28
CA LEU A 86 14.84 -17.42 -6.29
C LEU A 86 14.31 -17.11 -7.70
N LEU A 87 13.09 -17.57 -8.02
CA LEU A 87 12.50 -17.37 -9.34
C LEU A 87 12.19 -15.90 -9.63
N SER A 88 11.60 -15.19 -8.66
CA SER A 88 11.27 -13.77 -8.78
C SER A 88 12.50 -12.89 -8.93
N ARG A 89 13.63 -13.24 -8.30
CA ARG A 89 14.90 -12.52 -8.50
C ARG A 89 15.39 -12.62 -9.94
N GLU A 90 15.34 -13.82 -10.51
CA GLU A 90 15.75 -14.02 -11.90
C GLU A 90 14.83 -13.32 -12.87
N LEU A 91 13.52 -13.44 -12.68
CA LEU A 91 12.53 -12.84 -13.57
C LEU A 91 12.62 -11.30 -13.58
N VAL A 92 12.62 -10.68 -12.40
CA VAL A 92 12.61 -9.21 -12.25
C VAL A 92 13.85 -8.56 -12.85
N SER A 93 14.94 -9.31 -13.07
CA SER A 93 16.13 -8.81 -13.77
C SER A 93 15.85 -8.32 -15.21
N VAL A 94 14.72 -8.69 -15.82
CA VAL A 94 14.24 -8.13 -17.09
C VAL A 94 13.83 -6.65 -16.98
N VAL A 95 13.54 -6.18 -15.76
CA VAL A 95 13.07 -4.82 -15.43
C VAL A 95 14.14 -3.99 -14.69
N SER A 96 15.15 -4.63 -14.10
CA SER A 96 16.12 -4.02 -13.15
C SER A 96 17.14 -3.00 -13.70
N GLY A 97 17.04 -2.51 -14.93
CA GLY A 97 17.98 -1.48 -15.44
C GLY A 97 19.36 -1.96 -15.90
N GLY A 98 19.65 -3.27 -15.82
CA GLY A 98 20.94 -3.86 -16.22
C GLY A 98 21.09 -4.05 -17.74
N ALA A 99 21.22 -5.30 -18.19
CA ALA A 99 21.35 -5.63 -19.62
C ALA A 99 20.06 -5.38 -20.44
N ALA A 100 18.95 -5.01 -19.80
CA ALA A 100 17.67 -4.77 -20.45
C ALA A 100 17.59 -3.34 -20.98
N SER A 101 17.16 -3.19 -22.25
CA SER A 101 16.85 -1.86 -22.80
C SER A 101 15.63 -1.24 -22.11
N ALA A 102 15.52 0.09 -22.10
CA ALA A 102 14.38 0.79 -21.48
C ALA A 102 13.02 0.27 -21.99
N GLN A 103 12.89 0.07 -23.31
CA GLN A 103 11.67 -0.47 -23.91
C GLN A 103 11.34 -1.90 -23.44
N LEU A 104 12.37 -2.73 -23.16
CA LEU A 104 12.15 -4.06 -22.61
C LEU A 104 11.76 -4.00 -21.13
N GLN A 105 12.32 -3.06 -20.38
CA GLN A 105 11.96 -2.86 -18.98
C GLN A 105 10.50 -2.40 -18.85
N GLU A 106 10.06 -1.48 -19.71
CA GLU A 106 8.67 -1.04 -19.79
C GLU A 106 7.73 -2.20 -20.15
N ALA A 107 8.04 -2.96 -21.21
CA ALA A 107 7.26 -4.14 -21.58
C ALA A 107 7.23 -5.19 -20.46
N GLY A 108 8.35 -5.40 -19.77
CA GLY A 108 8.44 -6.36 -18.67
C GLY A 108 7.68 -5.93 -17.42
N SER A 109 7.77 -4.65 -17.05
CA SER A 109 6.96 -4.06 -15.98
C SER A 109 5.47 -4.19 -16.29
N GLY A 110 5.05 -3.81 -17.50
CA GLY A 110 3.67 -3.93 -17.95
C GLY A 110 3.17 -5.38 -17.91
N ALA A 111 3.98 -6.33 -18.38
CA ALA A 111 3.63 -7.75 -18.35
C ALA A 111 3.48 -8.31 -16.93
N ILE A 112 4.35 -7.90 -15.99
CA ILE A 112 4.22 -8.32 -14.59
C ILE A 112 2.94 -7.73 -13.98
N VAL A 113 2.68 -6.44 -14.20
CA VAL A 113 1.47 -5.76 -13.71
C VAL A 113 0.22 -6.44 -14.25
N GLU A 114 0.13 -6.63 -15.57
CA GLU A 114 -1.00 -7.30 -16.24
C GLU A 114 -1.21 -8.71 -15.71
N TRP A 115 -0.14 -9.46 -15.50
CA TRP A 115 -0.23 -10.81 -14.95
C TRP A 115 -0.79 -10.80 -13.52
N VAL A 116 -0.26 -9.93 -12.65
CA VAL A 116 -0.73 -9.83 -11.25
C VAL A 116 -2.20 -9.39 -11.18
N THR A 117 -2.62 -8.45 -12.02
CA THR A 117 -4.00 -7.92 -11.96
C THR A 117 -5.03 -8.83 -12.63
N SER A 118 -4.63 -9.69 -13.58
CA SER A 118 -5.53 -10.60 -14.30
C SER A 118 -5.74 -11.96 -13.63
N HIS A 119 -4.86 -12.37 -12.71
CA HIS A 119 -4.91 -13.69 -12.10
C HIS A 119 -5.66 -13.68 -10.76
N THR A 120 -6.68 -14.53 -10.64
CA THR A 120 -7.55 -14.61 -9.44
C THR A 120 -7.02 -15.51 -8.33
N HIS A 121 -6.07 -16.39 -8.64
CA HIS A 121 -5.55 -17.42 -7.72
C HIS A 121 -4.03 -17.39 -7.64
N LEU A 122 -3.48 -16.26 -7.19
CA LEU A 122 -2.05 -16.08 -6.99
C LEU A 122 -1.62 -16.68 -5.65
N SER A 123 -0.56 -17.50 -5.65
CA SER A 123 0.06 -17.96 -4.43
C SER A 123 0.68 -16.77 -3.68
N PRO A 124 0.48 -16.66 -2.35
CA PRO A 124 1.10 -15.61 -1.57
C PRO A 124 2.64 -15.73 -1.59
N ALA A 125 3.17 -16.95 -1.74
CA ALA A 125 4.61 -17.19 -1.85
C ALA A 125 5.23 -16.48 -3.06
N LEU A 126 4.66 -16.63 -4.26
CA LEU A 126 5.20 -15.97 -5.45
C LEU A 126 4.92 -14.47 -5.42
N LEU A 127 3.72 -14.06 -4.98
CA LEU A 127 3.32 -12.65 -4.92
C LEU A 127 4.20 -11.83 -3.97
N LEU A 128 4.43 -12.33 -2.74
CA LEU A 128 5.34 -11.68 -1.78
C LEU A 128 6.79 -11.71 -2.27
N ALA A 129 7.21 -12.77 -2.96
CA ALA A 129 8.55 -12.86 -3.53
C ALA A 129 8.76 -11.86 -4.69
N LEU A 130 7.75 -11.66 -5.54
CA LEU A 130 7.75 -10.63 -6.59
C LEU A 130 7.81 -9.24 -5.97
N LEU A 131 6.98 -8.97 -4.96
CA LEU A 131 6.99 -7.69 -4.22
C LEU A 131 8.38 -7.40 -3.65
N SER A 132 8.96 -8.35 -2.92
CA SER A 132 10.30 -8.22 -2.33
C SER A 132 11.35 -7.99 -3.42
N SER A 133 11.40 -8.88 -4.43
CA SER A 133 12.36 -8.79 -5.52
C SER A 133 12.30 -7.46 -6.25
N ALA A 134 11.10 -7.00 -6.61
CA ALA A 134 10.88 -5.73 -7.29
C ALA A 134 11.33 -4.54 -6.43
N SER A 135 11.02 -4.57 -5.13
CA SER A 135 11.38 -3.49 -4.21
C SER A 135 12.89 -3.33 -4.06
N HIS A 136 13.65 -4.43 -4.07
CA HIS A 136 15.10 -4.44 -3.90
C HIS A 136 15.89 -4.23 -5.20
N HIS A 137 15.39 -4.73 -6.33
CA HIS A 137 16.20 -4.86 -7.54
C HIS A 137 15.76 -3.95 -8.71
N VAL A 138 14.56 -3.37 -8.69
CA VAL A 138 14.12 -2.48 -9.78
C VAL A 138 14.48 -1.05 -9.45
N LEU A 139 15.47 -0.48 -10.14
CA LEU A 139 16.00 0.85 -9.80
C LEU A 139 15.11 1.99 -10.32
N HIS A 140 14.54 1.84 -11.50
CA HIS A 140 13.71 2.87 -12.13
C HIS A 140 12.30 2.88 -11.54
N LEU A 141 11.92 4.00 -10.92
CA LEU A 141 10.64 4.16 -10.23
C LEU A 141 9.42 3.93 -11.14
N ASN A 142 9.51 4.35 -12.42
CA ASN A 142 8.46 4.17 -13.43
C ASN A 142 8.17 2.69 -13.74
N HIS A 143 9.03 1.77 -13.33
CA HIS A 143 8.84 0.33 -13.49
C HIS A 143 8.64 -0.36 -12.14
N ARG A 144 9.33 0.13 -11.09
CA ARG A 144 9.19 -0.40 -9.73
C ARG A 144 7.81 -0.13 -9.15
N ASN A 145 7.35 1.12 -9.17
CA ASN A 145 6.14 1.52 -8.46
C ASN A 145 4.87 0.85 -9.01
N PRO A 146 4.66 0.72 -10.33
CA PRO A 146 3.52 -0.04 -10.85
C PRO A 146 3.51 -1.50 -10.41
N VAL A 147 4.67 -2.17 -10.42
CA VAL A 147 4.79 -3.57 -10.00
C VAL A 147 4.49 -3.71 -8.50
N LEU A 148 5.06 -2.83 -7.67
CA LEU A 148 4.77 -2.82 -6.23
C LEU A 148 3.30 -2.54 -5.95
N GLN A 149 2.70 -1.56 -6.62
CA GLN A 149 1.29 -1.22 -6.48
C GLN A 149 0.41 -2.41 -6.85
N ALA A 150 0.65 -3.07 -7.99
CA ALA A 150 -0.11 -4.22 -8.43
C ALA A 150 -0.02 -5.38 -7.41
N CYS A 151 1.19 -5.67 -6.92
CA CYS A 151 1.38 -6.72 -5.92
C CYS A 151 0.67 -6.40 -4.59
N LEU A 152 0.78 -5.16 -4.10
CA LEU A 152 0.10 -4.73 -2.87
C LEU A 152 -1.43 -4.73 -3.01
N ASN A 153 -1.95 -4.29 -4.16
CA ASN A 153 -3.37 -4.38 -4.47
C ASN A 153 -3.85 -5.84 -4.47
N ALA A 154 -3.15 -6.74 -5.14
CA ALA A 154 -3.50 -8.16 -5.16
C ALA A 154 -3.48 -8.79 -3.74
N LEU A 155 -2.55 -8.36 -2.89
CA LEU A 155 -2.50 -8.79 -1.48
C LEU A 155 -3.73 -8.33 -0.67
N LEU A 156 -4.22 -7.11 -0.93
CA LEU A 156 -5.38 -6.50 -0.26
C LEU A 156 -6.71 -7.07 -0.72
N SER A 157 -6.84 -7.36 -2.02
CA SER A 157 -8.09 -7.83 -2.61
C SER A 157 -8.39 -9.30 -2.29
N HIS A 158 -7.40 -10.08 -1.83
CA HIS A 158 -7.62 -11.49 -1.54
C HIS A 158 -8.39 -11.65 -0.21
N PRO A 159 -9.53 -12.38 -0.21
CA PRO A 159 -10.46 -12.41 0.93
C PRO A 159 -9.94 -13.20 2.14
N ASP A 160 -9.01 -14.14 1.92
CA ASP A 160 -8.39 -14.89 3.00
C ASP A 160 -7.04 -15.47 2.55
N TRP A 161 -6.01 -15.33 3.39
CA TRP A 161 -4.70 -15.98 3.22
C TRP A 161 -4.52 -17.17 4.19
N SER A 162 -5.59 -17.59 4.87
CA SER A 162 -5.58 -18.68 5.83
C SER A 162 -5.02 -19.97 5.22
N GLY A 163 -4.16 -20.64 6.00
CA GLY A 163 -3.49 -21.87 5.60
C GLY A 163 -2.12 -21.70 4.93
N TRP A 164 -1.64 -20.48 4.68
CA TRP A 164 -0.21 -20.26 4.36
C TRP A 164 0.63 -20.16 5.63
N GLU A 165 1.89 -20.63 5.59
CA GLU A 165 2.79 -20.53 6.74
C GLU A 165 3.26 -19.08 6.95
N GLY A 166 2.83 -18.49 8.06
CA GLY A 166 3.04 -17.08 8.38
C GLY A 166 1.89 -16.26 7.82
N GLU A 167 0.99 -15.79 8.69
CA GLU A 167 -0.12 -14.94 8.27
C GLU A 167 0.37 -13.77 7.41
N VAL A 168 -0.25 -13.56 6.25
CA VAL A 168 0.01 -12.38 5.43
C VAL A 168 -0.50 -11.17 6.21
N THR A 169 0.43 -10.48 6.86
CA THR A 169 0.17 -9.29 7.67
C THR A 169 0.92 -8.09 7.08
N TRP A 170 0.48 -6.88 7.42
CA TRP A 170 1.22 -5.67 7.05
C TRP A 170 2.63 -5.64 7.63
N ASP A 171 2.87 -6.20 8.82
CA ASP A 171 4.22 -6.27 9.38
C ASP A 171 5.14 -7.12 8.50
N ARG A 172 4.64 -8.29 8.05
CA ARG A 172 5.35 -9.15 7.12
C ARG A 172 5.58 -8.44 5.79
N VAL A 173 4.56 -7.85 5.19
CA VAL A 173 4.66 -7.11 3.92
C VAL A 173 5.71 -6.00 4.02
N VAL A 174 5.67 -5.18 5.07
CA VAL A 174 6.61 -4.07 5.28
C VAL A 174 8.03 -4.57 5.48
N SER A 175 8.23 -5.70 6.18
CA SER A 175 9.55 -6.31 6.37
C SER A 175 10.23 -6.78 5.07
N LEU A 176 9.44 -6.99 4.01
CA LEU A 176 9.92 -7.46 2.72
C LEU A 176 10.22 -6.32 1.73
N LEU A 177 9.75 -5.12 2.04
CA LEU A 177 9.95 -3.94 1.22
C LEU A 177 11.32 -3.33 1.48
N SER A 178 11.91 -2.78 0.44
CA SER A 178 13.09 -1.93 0.50
C SER A 178 12.86 -0.71 -0.38
N PHE A 179 13.20 0.48 0.11
CA PHE A 179 13.07 1.74 -0.62
C PHE A 179 14.42 2.45 -0.76
N PRO A 180 14.63 3.19 -1.87
CA PRO A 180 15.82 4.01 -2.01
C PRO A 180 15.83 5.11 -0.94
N LEU A 181 16.96 5.27 -0.26
CA LEU A 181 17.17 6.35 0.71
C LEU A 181 17.44 7.70 0.02
N THR A 182 17.82 7.68 -1.25
CA THR A 182 18.09 8.85 -2.06
C THR A 182 16.80 9.45 -2.63
N ASN A 183 16.55 10.72 -2.29
CA ASN A 183 15.42 11.52 -2.75
C ASN A 183 14.03 10.86 -2.55
N PRO A 184 13.64 10.54 -1.30
CA PRO A 184 12.34 9.94 -1.01
C PRO A 184 11.17 10.86 -1.40
N ALA A 185 11.34 12.18 -1.35
CA ALA A 185 10.31 13.14 -1.73
C ALA A 185 9.87 12.97 -3.19
N ALA A 186 10.81 12.94 -4.14
CA ALA A 186 10.49 12.75 -5.56
C ALA A 186 9.79 11.41 -5.82
N MET A 187 10.19 10.34 -5.13
CA MET A 187 9.53 9.05 -5.23
C MET A 187 8.09 9.11 -4.75
N LEU A 188 7.82 9.76 -3.62
CA LEU A 188 6.48 9.88 -3.07
C LEU A 188 5.58 10.75 -3.95
N THR A 189 6.10 11.87 -4.47
CA THR A 189 5.36 12.73 -5.40
C THR A 189 4.98 11.99 -6.67
N LEU A 190 5.94 11.31 -7.31
CA LEU A 190 5.68 10.50 -8.50
C LEU A 190 4.65 9.41 -8.22
N SER A 191 4.81 8.68 -7.10
CA SER A 191 3.87 7.63 -6.71
C SER A 191 2.45 8.17 -6.47
N ALA A 192 2.32 9.34 -5.85
CA ALA A 192 1.03 9.97 -5.61
C ALA A 192 0.36 10.45 -6.91
N GLN A 193 1.13 11.06 -7.82
CA GLN A 193 0.65 11.52 -9.13
C GLN A 193 0.15 10.37 -10.00
N ASP A 194 0.86 9.23 -9.99
CA ASP A 194 0.49 8.04 -10.74
C ASP A 194 -0.59 7.18 -10.06
N GLY A 195 -1.08 7.58 -8.88
CA GLY A 195 -2.10 6.81 -8.13
C GLY A 195 -1.56 5.57 -7.40
N HIS A 196 -0.25 5.42 -7.27
CA HIS A 196 0.41 4.32 -6.54
C HIS A 196 0.41 4.53 -5.02
N LEU A 197 -0.77 4.77 -4.42
CA LEU A 197 -0.89 5.14 -3.01
C LEU A 197 -0.50 4.03 -2.02
N LEU A 198 -0.55 2.76 -2.41
CA LEU A 198 -0.06 1.67 -1.56
C LEU A 198 1.46 1.67 -1.46
N VAL A 199 2.15 2.16 -2.49
CA VAL A 199 3.60 2.36 -2.46
C VAL A 199 3.96 3.48 -1.49
N VAL A 200 3.21 4.59 -1.51
CA VAL A 200 3.36 5.70 -0.55
C VAL A 200 3.15 5.20 0.88
N TYR A 201 2.05 4.49 1.12
CA TYR A 201 1.72 3.89 2.41
C TYR A 201 2.79 2.89 2.89
N GLY A 202 3.21 1.97 2.01
CA GLY A 202 4.26 0.99 2.29
C GLY A 202 5.59 1.64 2.65
N HIS A 203 5.98 2.72 1.97
CA HIS A 203 7.17 3.50 2.30
C HIS A 203 7.06 4.15 3.69
N THR A 204 5.93 4.77 4.02
CA THR A 204 5.73 5.43 5.33
C THR A 204 5.89 4.43 6.48
N ARG A 205 5.23 3.27 6.36
CA ARG A 205 5.34 2.16 7.32
C ARG A 205 6.76 1.61 7.41
N TRP A 206 7.40 1.39 6.26
CA TRP A 206 8.79 0.93 6.19
C TRP A 206 9.73 1.91 6.90
N ARG A 207 9.59 3.22 6.64
CA ARG A 207 10.44 4.24 7.26
C ARG A 207 10.28 4.25 8.79
N ARG A 208 9.05 4.20 9.28
CA ARG A 208 8.75 4.11 10.74
C ARG A 208 9.31 2.84 11.40
N ARG A 209 9.33 1.72 10.68
CA ARG A 209 9.83 0.44 11.20
C ARG A 209 11.36 0.39 11.24
N HIS A 210 12.01 0.91 10.21
CA HIS A 210 13.45 0.77 10.02
C HIS A 210 14.28 1.93 10.60
N HIS A 211 13.65 3.06 10.90
CA HIS A 211 14.33 4.23 11.46
C HIS A 211 13.66 4.67 12.75
N HIS A 212 14.48 5.00 13.75
CA HIS A 212 13.99 5.72 14.91
C HIS A 212 13.72 7.17 14.50
N LEU A 213 12.44 7.57 14.54
CA LEU A 213 12.01 8.91 14.14
C LEU A 213 11.96 9.79 15.38
N ASN A 214 12.64 10.93 15.33
CA ASN A 214 12.48 11.97 16.33
C ASN A 214 11.25 12.85 16.01
N PRO A 215 10.86 13.79 16.90
CA PRO A 215 9.69 14.64 16.65
C PRO A 215 9.79 15.49 15.36
N GLN A 216 11.00 15.90 14.95
CA GLN A 216 11.20 16.64 13.69
C GLN A 216 11.02 15.76 12.46
N ASP A 217 11.43 14.48 12.54
CA ASP A 217 11.19 13.49 11.49
C ASP A 217 9.68 13.21 11.34
N HIS A 218 8.96 13.09 12.46
CA HIS A 218 7.50 12.97 12.48
C HIS A 218 6.82 14.19 11.86
N LEU A 219 7.26 15.41 12.21
CA LEU A 219 6.71 16.63 11.62
C LEU A 219 6.95 16.69 10.12
N THR A 220 8.18 16.39 9.67
CA THR A 220 8.53 16.33 8.26
C THR A 220 7.67 15.30 7.52
N MET A 221 7.45 14.14 8.13
CA MET A 221 6.57 13.10 7.59
C MET A 221 5.12 13.58 7.49
N PHE A 222 4.58 14.19 8.55
CA PHE A 222 3.22 14.71 8.58
C PHE A 222 2.98 15.77 7.50
N THR A 223 3.87 16.75 7.39
CA THR A 223 3.82 17.79 6.35
C THR A 223 3.94 17.16 4.96
N SER A 224 4.93 16.29 4.74
CA SER A 224 5.15 15.66 3.43
C SER A 224 3.93 14.85 2.98
N LEU A 225 3.33 14.05 3.85
CA LEU A 225 2.16 13.24 3.49
C LEU A 225 0.92 14.11 3.22
N THR A 226 0.75 15.21 3.96
CA THR A 226 -0.34 16.16 3.74
C THR A 226 -0.16 16.94 2.43
N ASP A 227 1.07 17.35 2.11
CA ASP A 227 1.44 18.05 0.88
C ASP A 227 1.32 17.17 -0.38
N LEU A 228 1.29 15.84 -0.24
CA LEU A 228 1.01 14.93 -1.35
C LEU A 228 -0.46 14.90 -1.74
N LEU A 229 -1.39 15.19 -0.82
CA LEU A 229 -2.83 15.05 -1.06
C LEU A 229 -3.33 15.85 -2.28
N PRO A 230 -2.89 17.10 -2.53
CA PRO A 230 -3.26 17.86 -3.73
C PRO A 230 -2.77 17.24 -5.06
N CYS A 231 -1.73 16.40 -5.03
CA CYS A 231 -1.19 15.76 -6.24
C CYS A 231 -1.96 14.50 -6.66
N ILE A 232 -2.88 14.01 -5.83
CA ILE A 232 -3.59 12.76 -6.05
C ILE A 232 -4.76 12.99 -7.02
N THR A 233 -4.77 12.25 -8.13
CA THR A 233 -5.95 12.17 -9.00
C THR A 233 -6.96 11.20 -8.39
N LEU A 234 -8.08 11.73 -7.89
CA LEU A 234 -9.11 10.92 -7.22
C LEU A 234 -9.87 10.00 -8.19
N SER A 235 -10.04 8.75 -7.78
CA SER A 235 -10.90 7.74 -8.40
C SER A 235 -11.27 6.67 -7.38
N VAL A 236 -12.25 5.82 -7.72
CA VAL A 236 -12.64 4.68 -6.87
C VAL A 236 -11.49 3.67 -6.74
N ASP A 237 -10.64 3.53 -7.76
CA ASP A 237 -9.56 2.53 -7.82
C ASP A 237 -8.46 2.76 -6.77
N ILE A 238 -8.31 3.99 -6.28
CA ILE A 238 -7.27 4.36 -5.32
C ILE A 238 -7.79 4.45 -3.88
N GLU A 239 -9.09 4.24 -3.64
CA GLU A 239 -9.71 4.54 -2.35
C GLU A 239 -9.10 3.78 -1.18
N VAL A 240 -8.82 2.48 -1.34
CA VAL A 240 -8.17 1.69 -0.29
C VAL A 240 -6.79 2.26 0.05
N GLY A 241 -6.02 2.66 -0.95
CA GLY A 241 -4.74 3.32 -0.75
C GLY A 241 -4.87 4.70 -0.09
N LEU A 242 -5.91 5.46 -0.44
CA LEU A 242 -6.22 6.75 0.18
C LEU A 242 -6.58 6.58 1.66
N VAL A 243 -7.44 5.61 1.99
CA VAL A 243 -7.83 5.27 3.37
C VAL A 243 -6.58 4.95 4.20
N LEU A 244 -5.70 4.11 3.67
CA LEU A 244 -4.46 3.73 4.33
C LEU A 244 -3.51 4.92 4.51
N LEU A 245 -3.37 5.78 3.50
CA LEU A 245 -2.60 7.02 3.62
C LEU A 245 -3.16 7.94 4.71
N LEU A 246 -4.48 8.16 4.75
CA LEU A 246 -5.13 8.95 5.79
C LEU A 246 -4.92 8.36 7.18
N SER A 247 -4.93 7.03 7.32
CA SER A 247 -4.63 6.36 8.58
C SER A 247 -3.22 6.65 9.10
N GLU A 248 -2.24 6.76 8.20
CA GLU A 248 -0.87 7.12 8.56
C GLU A 248 -0.75 8.59 8.94
N ILE A 249 -1.37 9.49 8.18
CA ILE A 249 -1.38 10.93 8.48
C ILE A 249 -1.97 11.16 9.89
N VAL A 250 -3.12 10.54 10.18
CA VAL A 250 -3.77 10.63 11.50
C VAL A 250 -2.90 10.01 12.60
N SER A 251 -2.25 8.88 12.35
CA SER A 251 -1.36 8.25 13.34
C SER A 251 -0.18 9.15 13.69
N VAL A 252 0.46 9.77 12.69
CA VAL A 252 1.60 10.69 12.91
C VAL A 252 1.15 11.98 13.60
N LEU A 253 -0.02 12.52 13.23
CA LEU A 253 -0.63 13.67 13.93
C LEU A 253 -0.77 13.41 15.42
N VAL A 254 -1.33 12.27 15.79
CA VAL A 254 -1.57 11.92 17.19
C VAL A 254 -0.26 11.80 17.99
N VAL A 255 0.78 11.22 17.40
CA VAL A 255 2.13 11.17 18.01
C VAL A 255 2.68 12.57 18.26
N LEU A 256 2.63 13.45 17.25
CA LEU A 256 3.13 14.83 17.36
C LEU A 256 2.40 15.63 18.44
N VAL A 257 1.09 15.47 18.54
CA VAL A 257 0.28 16.13 19.57
C VAL A 257 0.58 15.56 20.96
N ALA A 258 0.77 14.25 21.09
CA ALA A 258 1.15 13.62 22.36
C ALA A 258 2.53 14.09 22.84
N GLU A 259 3.49 14.24 21.92
CA GLU A 259 4.84 14.75 22.20
C GLU A 259 4.87 16.27 22.44
N SER A 260 3.75 16.98 22.23
CA SER A 260 3.66 18.45 22.28
C SER A 260 4.71 19.16 21.39
N ALA A 261 5.10 18.52 20.29
CA ALA A 261 6.17 18.98 19.42
C ALA A 261 5.62 19.89 18.32
N ALA A 262 6.15 21.12 18.22
CA ALA A 262 5.83 22.09 17.16
C ALA A 262 4.31 22.29 16.92
N LEU A 263 3.52 22.34 18.00
CA LEU A 263 2.04 22.35 17.97
C LEU A 263 1.45 23.40 17.02
N GLU A 264 2.07 24.56 16.91
CA GLU A 264 1.70 25.60 15.94
C GLU A 264 1.68 25.07 14.49
N CYS A 265 2.80 24.46 14.06
CA CYS A 265 2.95 23.94 12.72
C CYS A 265 2.03 22.72 12.51
N VAL A 266 1.95 21.86 13.52
CA VAL A 266 1.02 20.70 13.51
C VAL A 266 -0.42 21.16 13.34
N TYR A 267 -0.83 22.23 14.02
CA TYR A 267 -2.16 22.81 13.89
C TYR A 267 -2.43 23.34 12.48
N GLN A 268 -1.49 24.08 11.89
CA GLN A 268 -1.62 24.62 10.52
C GLN A 268 -1.71 23.52 9.47
N VAL A 269 -0.88 22.47 9.59
CA VAL A 269 -0.91 21.32 8.68
C VAL A 269 -2.20 20.51 8.89
N CYS A 270 -2.67 20.35 10.14
CA CYS A 270 -3.96 19.72 10.43
C CYS A 270 -5.13 20.53 9.86
N ALA A 271 -5.13 21.86 9.96
CA ALA A 271 -6.13 22.71 9.33
C ALA A 271 -6.19 22.45 7.81
N SER A 272 -5.03 22.45 7.14
CA SER A 272 -4.90 22.16 5.71
C SER A 272 -5.41 20.77 5.33
N LEU A 273 -5.14 19.77 6.17
CA LEU A 273 -5.70 18.42 6.03
C LEU A 273 -7.24 18.45 6.12
N THR A 274 -7.81 19.10 7.14
CA THR A 274 -9.28 19.14 7.30
C THR A 274 -9.97 19.87 6.15
N ASP A 275 -9.37 20.93 5.60
CA ASP A 275 -9.87 21.63 4.43
C ASP A 275 -9.81 20.76 3.18
N ARG A 276 -8.77 19.93 3.05
CA ARG A 276 -8.68 18.96 1.96
C ARG A 276 -9.75 17.89 2.04
N LEU A 277 -9.90 17.26 3.20
CA LEU A 277 -10.94 16.27 3.42
C LEU A 277 -12.35 16.84 3.21
N SER A 278 -12.56 18.10 3.62
CA SER A 278 -13.82 18.81 3.42
C SER A 278 -14.13 19.04 1.94
N LEU A 279 -13.11 19.17 1.06
CA LEU A 279 -13.32 19.25 -0.39
C LEU A 279 -13.71 17.90 -1.01
N TRP A 280 -13.26 16.79 -0.43
CA TRP A 280 -13.51 15.45 -0.95
C TRP A 280 -14.83 14.84 -0.44
N ALA A 281 -15.38 15.38 0.65
CA ALA A 281 -16.61 14.93 1.29
C ALA A 281 -17.94 15.19 0.54
N PRO A 282 -18.11 16.22 -0.32
CA PRO A 282 -19.40 16.51 -0.96
C PRO A 282 -19.78 15.49 -2.04
N ASP A 283 -21.08 15.39 -2.29
CA ASP A 283 -21.63 14.44 -3.28
C ASP A 283 -21.39 14.89 -4.73
N HIS A 284 -21.25 16.19 -4.94
CA HIS A 284 -20.90 16.81 -6.21
C HIS A 284 -19.53 17.49 -6.07
N ALA A 285 -18.62 17.21 -7.00
CA ALA A 285 -17.29 17.81 -7.08
C ALA A 285 -17.32 19.30 -7.46
N THR A 286 -18.43 19.76 -8.05
CA THR A 286 -18.69 21.19 -8.30
C THR A 286 -19.66 21.73 -7.27
N THR A 287 -19.38 22.91 -6.71
CA THR A 287 -20.29 23.66 -5.85
C THR A 287 -21.04 24.73 -6.67
N GLY A 288 -22.33 24.98 -6.40
CA GLY A 288 -23.10 26.08 -7.02
C GLY A 288 -24.43 25.67 -7.65
N LEU A 289 -25.08 26.61 -8.35
CA LEU A 289 -26.42 26.45 -8.95
C LEU A 289 -26.51 25.21 -9.85
N LEU A 290 -25.44 24.90 -10.59
CA LEU A 290 -25.37 23.73 -11.48
C LEU A 290 -25.40 22.40 -10.71
N ALA A 291 -24.80 22.35 -9.52
CA ALA A 291 -24.88 21.18 -8.64
C ALA A 291 -26.26 21.06 -8.01
N ALA A 292 -26.87 22.19 -7.62
CA ALA A 292 -28.21 22.22 -7.05
C ALA A 292 -29.32 21.74 -8.01
N ILE A 293 -29.09 21.81 -9.33
CA ILE A 293 -29.99 21.27 -10.37
C ILE A 293 -29.53 19.91 -10.93
N GLY A 294 -28.55 19.25 -10.30
CA GLY A 294 -28.10 17.91 -10.70
C GLY A 294 -27.17 17.85 -11.91
N LEU A 295 -26.70 18.98 -12.44
CA LEU A 295 -25.75 19.09 -13.55
C LEU A 295 -24.28 19.22 -13.11
N GLY A 296 -24.02 19.14 -11.80
CA GLY A 296 -22.67 19.18 -11.25
C GLY A 296 -21.88 17.91 -11.53
N ARG A 297 -20.56 18.02 -11.70
CA ARG A 297 -19.68 16.85 -11.84
C ARG A 297 -19.82 16.00 -10.57
N GLN A 298 -20.18 14.74 -10.72
CA GLN A 298 -20.26 13.82 -9.58
C GLN A 298 -18.88 13.66 -8.93
N SER A 299 -18.87 13.43 -7.61
CA SER A 299 -17.62 13.09 -6.93
C SER A 299 -16.99 11.85 -7.57
N PRO A 300 -15.66 11.85 -7.81
CA PRO A 300 -14.95 10.66 -8.29
C PRO A 300 -14.79 9.59 -7.20
N LEU A 301 -15.22 9.89 -5.97
CA LEU A 301 -15.16 9.00 -4.81
C LEU A 301 -16.53 8.40 -4.49
N SER A 302 -16.49 7.16 -4.02
CA SER A 302 -17.61 6.41 -3.48
C SER A 302 -18.22 7.10 -2.26
N LEU A 303 -19.47 6.75 -1.95
CA LEU A 303 -20.16 7.23 -0.75
C LEU A 303 -19.39 6.88 0.54
N ARG A 304 -18.70 5.74 0.56
CA ARG A 304 -17.96 5.24 1.72
C ARG A 304 -16.78 6.15 2.04
N THR A 305 -15.98 6.43 1.02
CA THR A 305 -14.80 7.30 1.16
C THR A 305 -15.19 8.74 1.43
N ARG A 306 -16.26 9.25 0.79
CA ARG A 306 -16.82 10.58 1.11
C ARG A 306 -17.26 10.71 2.56
N PHE A 307 -17.98 9.71 3.07
CA PHE A 307 -18.41 9.68 4.46
C PHE A 307 -17.23 9.59 5.43
N LEU A 308 -16.21 8.78 5.13
CA LEU A 308 -14.97 8.74 5.92
C LEU A 308 -14.29 10.12 5.97
N CYS A 309 -14.08 10.75 4.81
CA CYS A 309 -13.48 12.09 4.72
C CYS A 309 -14.26 13.11 5.56
N ARG A 310 -15.60 13.10 5.46
CA ARG A 310 -16.46 13.99 6.26
C ARG A 310 -16.31 13.74 7.75
N THR A 311 -16.35 12.48 8.17
CA THR A 311 -16.26 12.07 9.58
C THR A 311 -14.93 12.48 10.20
N ILE A 312 -13.81 12.20 9.52
CA ILE A 312 -12.47 12.57 10.02
C ILE A 312 -12.28 14.08 10.04
N ALA A 313 -12.71 14.80 8.99
CA ALA A 313 -12.63 16.26 8.95
C ALA A 313 -13.42 16.91 10.09
N THR A 314 -14.66 16.47 10.31
CA THR A 314 -15.52 16.99 11.39
C THR A 314 -14.91 16.69 12.76
N PHE A 315 -14.43 15.48 13.01
CA PHE A 315 -13.84 15.15 14.31
C PHE A 315 -12.59 15.98 14.57
N LEU A 316 -11.66 16.07 13.62
CA LEU A 316 -10.45 16.88 13.76
C LEU A 316 -10.77 18.35 14.06
N LYS A 317 -11.76 18.94 13.35
CA LYS A 317 -12.23 20.30 13.62
C LYS A 317 -12.78 20.47 15.04
N LEU A 318 -13.59 19.52 15.52
CA LEU A 318 -14.09 19.52 16.91
C LEU A 318 -12.98 19.38 17.96
N GLN A 319 -11.83 18.80 17.59
CA GLN A 319 -10.67 18.70 18.48
C GLN A 319 -9.77 19.94 18.44
N MET A 320 -9.94 20.84 17.48
CA MET A 320 -9.18 22.09 17.33
C MET A 320 -9.92 23.23 18.05
N ILE A 321 -9.90 23.19 19.39
CA ILE A 321 -10.77 23.99 20.27
C ILE A 321 -10.51 25.50 20.26
N SER A 322 -9.30 25.93 19.92
CA SER A 322 -8.93 27.33 19.78
C SER A 322 -7.69 27.42 18.90
N ASP A 323 -7.35 28.63 18.43
CA ASP A 323 -6.19 28.82 17.56
C ASP A 323 -4.96 28.14 18.19
N ARG A 324 -4.39 27.18 17.46
CA ARG A 324 -3.16 26.45 17.81
C ARG A 324 -3.28 25.48 18.98
N THR A 325 -4.49 25.14 19.41
CA THR A 325 -4.74 24.26 20.56
C THR A 325 -5.58 23.06 20.18
N PHE A 326 -5.15 21.87 20.63
CA PHE A 326 -5.91 20.62 20.50
C PHE A 326 -6.53 20.19 21.83
N ARG A 327 -7.72 19.59 21.79
CA ARG A 327 -8.28 18.83 22.90
C ARG A 327 -7.50 17.53 23.05
N THR A 328 -6.60 17.47 24.04
CA THR A 328 -5.76 16.31 24.32
C THR A 328 -6.31 15.42 25.43
N HIS A 329 -7.27 15.91 26.21
CA HIS A 329 -7.84 15.22 27.37
C HIS A 329 -9.37 15.19 27.23
N PRO A 330 -10.05 14.18 27.80
CA PRO A 330 -11.50 14.19 27.90
C PRO A 330 -12.01 15.46 28.57
N ALA A 331 -13.15 15.99 28.12
CA ALA A 331 -13.78 17.14 28.77
C ALA A 331 -14.44 16.67 30.08
N HIS A 332 -13.66 16.60 31.16
CA HIS A 332 -14.15 16.27 32.49
C HIS A 332 -14.61 17.55 33.20
N THR A 333 -15.93 17.68 33.40
CA THR A 333 -16.62 18.67 34.24
C THR A 333 -16.70 20.14 33.78
N HIS A 334 -17.86 20.73 34.08
CA HIS A 334 -18.43 22.04 33.71
C HIS A 334 -17.61 23.31 34.01
N SER A 335 -16.30 23.22 34.29
CA SER A 335 -15.45 24.38 34.60
C SER A 335 -14.51 24.79 33.46
N GLU A 336 -14.30 23.94 32.44
CA GLU A 336 -13.60 24.32 31.20
C GLU A 336 -14.55 24.79 30.09
N THR A 337 -15.87 24.63 30.29
CA THR A 337 -16.93 24.87 29.30
C THR A 337 -17.20 26.34 28.99
N ASP A 338 -16.70 27.30 29.78
CA ASP A 338 -16.92 28.73 29.50
C ASP A 338 -15.96 29.30 28.44
N SER A 339 -14.88 28.59 28.08
CA SER A 339 -13.92 29.01 27.03
C SER A 339 -13.80 28.03 25.86
N THR A 340 -14.50 26.89 25.91
CA THR A 340 -14.49 25.83 24.89
C THR A 340 -15.85 25.66 24.20
N GLN A 341 -16.58 26.75 23.98
CA GLN A 341 -17.74 26.69 23.09
C GLN A 341 -17.25 26.35 21.67
N PRO A 342 -17.71 25.24 21.06
CA PRO A 342 -17.37 24.93 19.69
C PRO A 342 -17.82 26.09 18.80
N ASN A 343 -16.94 26.55 17.91
CA ASN A 343 -17.25 27.67 17.03
C ASN A 343 -18.49 27.33 16.19
N THR A 344 -19.30 28.33 15.82
CA THR A 344 -20.54 28.13 15.05
C THR A 344 -20.34 27.31 13.77
N GLY A 345 -19.15 27.38 13.16
CA GLY A 345 -18.77 26.58 12.00
C GLY A 345 -18.55 25.08 12.30
N GLU A 346 -18.05 24.73 13.48
CA GLU A 346 -17.81 23.34 13.89
C GLU A 346 -19.13 22.62 14.17
N LEU A 347 -20.05 23.28 14.89
CA LEU A 347 -21.41 22.79 15.11
C LEU A 347 -22.14 22.53 13.79
N CYS A 348 -21.98 23.44 12.82
CA CYS A 348 -22.53 23.28 11.48
C CYS A 348 -22.00 22.01 10.78
N THR A 349 -20.71 21.67 10.93
CA THR A 349 -20.16 20.43 10.33
C THR A 349 -20.65 19.15 10.99
N LEU A 350 -20.94 19.18 12.30
CA LEU A 350 -21.54 18.05 13.00
C LEU A 350 -23.02 17.87 12.61
N ASP A 351 -23.77 18.97 12.48
CA ASP A 351 -25.16 18.93 12.02
C ASP A 351 -25.28 18.40 10.58
N GLN A 352 -24.35 18.78 9.70
CA GLN A 352 -24.26 18.21 8.35
C GLN A 352 -23.98 16.70 8.35
N LEU A 353 -23.21 16.19 9.33
CA LEU A 353 -23.00 14.75 9.49
C LEU A 353 -24.25 14.06 10.03
N ARG A 354 -24.93 14.66 11.02
CA ARG A 354 -26.22 14.15 11.54
C ARG A 354 -27.26 14.05 10.44
N ALA A 355 -27.34 15.05 9.56
CA ALA A 355 -28.29 15.06 8.44
C ALA A 355 -28.13 13.86 7.48
N LEU A 356 -26.96 13.21 7.45
CA LEU A 356 -26.75 11.99 6.66
C LEU A 356 -27.56 10.80 7.18
N THR A 357 -27.93 10.76 8.46
CA THR A 357 -28.75 9.68 9.03
C THR A 357 -30.13 9.60 8.38
N THR A 358 -30.67 10.74 7.93
CA THR A 358 -31.96 10.85 7.25
C THR A 358 -31.84 10.89 5.72
N ASN A 359 -30.61 10.86 5.18
CA ASN A 359 -30.38 10.92 3.74
C ASN A 359 -30.54 9.53 3.11
N THR A 360 -31.47 9.41 2.17
CA THR A 360 -31.82 8.14 1.51
C THR A 360 -30.64 7.49 0.77
N VAL A 361 -29.69 8.29 0.27
CA VAL A 361 -28.49 7.81 -0.43
C VAL A 361 -27.53 7.06 0.51
N TYR A 362 -27.52 7.45 1.79
CA TYR A 362 -26.62 6.92 2.81
C TYR A 362 -27.26 5.82 3.69
N THR A 363 -28.51 5.41 3.38
CA THR A 363 -29.23 4.34 4.09
C THR A 363 -28.41 3.06 4.33
N PRO A 364 -27.59 2.57 3.37
CA PRO A 364 -26.77 1.37 3.59
C PRO A 364 -25.74 1.51 4.73
N PHE A 365 -25.40 2.74 5.11
CA PHE A 365 -24.40 3.06 6.14
C PHE A 365 -25.01 3.68 7.40
N SER A 366 -26.35 3.69 7.55
CA SER A 366 -27.03 4.38 8.65
C SER A 366 -26.49 3.98 10.03
N HIS A 367 -26.24 2.70 10.25
CA HIS A 367 -25.65 2.21 11.51
C HIS A 367 -24.27 2.82 11.78
N THR A 368 -23.37 2.76 10.79
CA THR A 368 -22.01 3.33 10.90
C THR A 368 -22.05 4.85 11.06
N ILE A 369 -22.99 5.54 10.40
CA ILE A 369 -23.21 6.99 10.55
C ILE A 369 -23.63 7.31 11.98
N THR A 370 -24.62 6.60 12.52
CA THR A 370 -25.06 6.79 13.91
C THR A 370 -23.92 6.56 14.89
N GLN A 371 -23.14 5.49 14.70
CA GLN A 371 -21.99 5.20 15.55
C GLN A 371 -20.88 6.26 15.47
N ALA A 372 -20.64 6.82 14.29
CA ALA A 372 -19.68 7.91 14.12
C ALA A 372 -20.18 9.18 14.81
N VAL A 373 -21.44 9.57 14.61
CA VAL A 373 -22.06 10.73 15.28
C VAL A 373 -21.95 10.61 16.80
N GLN A 374 -22.32 9.45 17.36
CA GLN A 374 -22.19 9.20 18.80
C GLN A 374 -20.74 9.33 19.30
N PHE A 375 -19.76 8.86 18.51
CA PHE A 375 -18.35 9.00 18.86
C PHE A 375 -17.91 10.47 18.88
N LEU A 376 -18.35 11.26 17.90
CA LEU A 376 -18.00 12.69 17.79
C LEU A 376 -18.64 13.51 18.92
N GLU A 377 -19.85 13.14 19.37
CA GLU A 377 -20.59 13.81 20.44
C GLU A 377 -20.08 13.48 21.84
N ASP A 378 -19.42 12.32 22.00
CA ASP A 378 -18.94 11.88 23.30
C ASP A 378 -17.74 12.73 23.78
N PRO A 379 -17.90 13.51 24.87
CA PRO A 379 -16.85 14.37 25.41
C PRO A 379 -15.65 13.59 25.96
N ALA A 380 -15.79 12.26 26.12
CA ALA A 380 -14.69 11.40 26.55
C ALA A 380 -13.61 11.23 25.46
N ASN A 381 -13.96 11.40 24.19
CA ASN A 381 -13.03 11.20 23.09
C ASN A 381 -12.18 12.46 22.87
N CYS A 382 -10.89 12.33 22.57
CA CYS A 382 -10.02 13.48 22.27
C CYS A 382 -9.26 13.29 20.96
N ILE A 383 -8.32 14.19 20.61
CA ILE A 383 -7.50 14.06 19.39
C ILE A 383 -6.78 12.70 19.30
N GLN A 384 -6.42 12.11 20.45
CA GLN A 384 -5.75 10.81 20.55
C GLN A 384 -6.63 9.65 20.04
N ASP A 385 -7.95 9.84 20.01
CA ASP A 385 -8.93 8.85 19.60
C ASP A 385 -9.20 8.84 18.08
N THR A 386 -8.58 9.74 17.32
CA THR A 386 -8.78 9.83 15.86
C THR A 386 -8.44 8.51 15.12
N PRO A 387 -7.33 7.79 15.42
CA PRO A 387 -7.05 6.48 14.82
C PRO A 387 -8.14 5.45 15.13
N ARG A 388 -8.70 5.48 16.35
CA ARG A 388 -9.78 4.56 16.78
C ARG A 388 -11.07 4.84 16.01
N LEU A 389 -11.43 6.11 15.82
CA LEU A 389 -12.55 6.52 14.97
C LEU A 389 -12.36 6.03 13.54
N LEU A 390 -11.19 6.31 12.95
CA LEU A 390 -10.87 5.91 11.59
C LEU A 390 -10.97 4.39 11.42
N ALA A 391 -10.36 3.61 12.30
CA ALA A 391 -10.40 2.15 12.25
C ALA A 391 -11.85 1.63 12.31
N LYS A 392 -12.67 2.15 13.23
CA LYS A 392 -14.08 1.76 13.36
C LYS A 392 -14.87 2.02 12.08
N VAL A 393 -14.75 3.24 11.52
CA VAL A 393 -15.46 3.61 10.29
C VAL A 393 -14.95 2.80 9.09
N VAL A 394 -13.64 2.58 8.99
CA VAL A 394 -13.06 1.82 7.86
C VAL A 394 -13.52 0.36 7.88
N LEU A 395 -13.52 -0.29 9.04
CA LEU A 395 -13.86 -1.72 9.11
C LEU A 395 -15.34 -2.01 8.87
N ASP A 396 -16.20 -1.04 9.13
CA ASP A 396 -17.62 -1.12 8.81
C ASP A 396 -17.89 -0.94 7.29
N LEU A 397 -17.05 -0.15 6.60
CA LEU A 397 -17.30 0.27 5.21
C LEU A 397 -16.48 -0.52 4.17
N PHE A 398 -15.33 -1.04 4.55
CA PHE A 398 -14.35 -1.64 3.64
C PHE A 398 -14.15 -3.13 3.96
N PRO A 399 -14.41 -4.04 3.00
CA PRO A 399 -14.37 -5.48 3.25
C PRO A 399 -12.94 -6.07 3.26
N GLU A 400 -11.93 -5.31 2.87
CA GLU A 400 -10.56 -5.80 2.70
C GLU A 400 -9.96 -6.31 4.03
N PRO A 401 -9.62 -7.60 4.16
CA PRO A 401 -9.19 -8.19 5.43
C PRO A 401 -7.93 -7.56 6.00
N LEU A 402 -6.99 -7.16 5.13
CA LEU A 402 -5.75 -6.52 5.53
C LEU A 402 -5.98 -5.14 6.17
N LEU A 403 -7.15 -4.51 6.05
CA LEU A 403 -7.47 -3.28 6.77
C LEU A 403 -7.69 -3.50 8.27
N ARG A 404 -7.93 -4.74 8.72
CA ARG A 404 -8.07 -5.10 10.14
C ARG A 404 -6.87 -4.72 10.99
N HIS A 405 -5.68 -4.63 10.39
CA HIS A 405 -4.49 -4.19 11.12
C HIS A 405 -4.64 -2.77 11.73
N LEU A 406 -5.57 -1.95 11.22
CA LEU A 406 -5.84 -0.61 11.73
C LEU A 406 -6.36 -0.61 13.17
N THR A 407 -6.89 -1.73 13.68
CA THR A 407 -7.28 -1.86 15.10
C THR A 407 -6.09 -2.08 16.03
N HIS A 408 -4.93 -2.49 15.51
CA HIS A 408 -3.76 -2.87 16.29
C HIS A 408 -2.77 -1.71 16.49
N THR A 409 -3.19 -0.46 16.33
CA THR A 409 -2.35 0.73 16.51
C THR A 409 -2.09 1.01 18.01
N GLY A 410 -1.38 0.10 18.67
CA GLY A 410 -0.54 0.40 19.83
C GLY A 410 0.92 0.55 19.38
N PRO A 411 1.83 1.05 20.24
CA PRO A 411 3.25 1.14 19.89
C PRO A 411 3.76 -0.23 19.47
N SER A 412 4.33 -0.28 18.25
CA SER A 412 4.94 -1.47 17.66
C SER A 412 5.75 -2.22 18.70
N ALA A 413 5.42 -3.50 18.94
CA ALA A 413 6.30 -4.40 19.66
C ALA A 413 7.70 -4.34 19.00
N PRO A 414 8.78 -4.44 19.78
CA PRO A 414 10.13 -4.44 19.24
C PRO A 414 10.29 -5.57 18.20
N PRO A 415 11.11 -5.36 17.16
CA PRO A 415 11.32 -6.38 16.15
C PRO A 415 11.82 -7.68 16.82
N PRO A 416 11.34 -8.85 16.37
CA PRO A 416 11.89 -10.11 16.84
C PRO A 416 13.41 -10.12 16.56
N PRO A 417 14.22 -10.73 17.46
CA PRO A 417 15.66 -10.83 17.24
C PRO A 417 15.93 -11.48 15.87
N PRO A 418 17.00 -11.06 15.17
CA PRO A 418 17.33 -11.65 13.89
C PRO A 418 17.46 -13.16 14.06
N SER A 419 16.71 -13.91 13.25
CA SER A 419 16.88 -15.37 13.14
C SER A 419 18.37 -15.66 12.93
N PRO A 420 18.93 -16.70 13.59
CA PRO A 420 20.34 -17.01 13.45
C PRO A 420 20.69 -17.14 11.98
N SER A 421 21.58 -16.25 11.54
CA SER A 421 22.17 -16.22 10.22
C SER A 421 22.52 -17.64 9.77
N ALA A 422 22.04 -18.03 8.59
CA ALA A 422 22.51 -19.25 7.94
C ALA A 422 24.05 -19.26 7.97
N PRO A 423 24.68 -20.42 8.28
CA PRO A 423 26.13 -20.50 8.33
C PRO A 423 26.73 -20.06 6.99
N PRO A 424 27.87 -19.34 7.01
CA PRO A 424 28.51 -18.89 5.78
C PRO A 424 28.83 -20.09 4.89
N PRO A 425 28.74 -19.96 3.55
CA PRO A 425 29.15 -21.02 2.65
C PRO A 425 30.63 -21.36 2.90
N PRO A 426 31.00 -22.65 2.82
CA PRO A 426 32.38 -23.06 3.06
C PRO A 426 33.32 -22.33 2.11
N SER A 427 34.37 -21.76 2.69
CA SER A 427 35.48 -21.11 2.00
C SER A 427 36.02 -22.01 0.88
N VAL A 428 36.09 -21.46 -0.33
CA VAL A 428 36.76 -22.07 -1.49
C VAL A 428 38.28 -21.96 -1.27
N ALA A 429 38.79 -22.79 -0.36
CA ALA A 429 40.22 -22.91 -0.10
C ALA A 429 40.55 -24.31 0.46
N ALA A 430 40.09 -25.37 -0.19
CA ALA A 430 40.61 -26.73 0.03
C ALA A 430 40.17 -27.69 -1.09
N LEU A 431 40.63 -27.46 -2.32
CA LEU A 431 40.76 -28.52 -3.32
C LEU A 431 42.17 -28.42 -3.92
N LYS A 432 43.14 -28.93 -3.16
CA LYS A 432 44.36 -29.51 -3.72
C LYS A 432 44.29 -31.01 -3.46
N TYR A 433 44.56 -31.76 -4.53
CA TYR A 433 44.54 -33.21 -4.72
C TYR A 433 43.24 -33.78 -5.28
#